data_AF-A0A928EKY2-F1
#
_entry.id   AF-A0A928EKY2-F1
#
_cell.length_a   1.000
_cell.length_b   1.000
_cell.length_c   1.000
_cell.angle_alpha   90.00
_cell.angle_beta   90.00
_cell.angle_gamma   90.00
#
_symmetry.space_group_name_H-M   'P 1'
#
loop_
_entity.id
_entity.type
_entity.pdbx_description
1 polymer ?
#
loop_
_entity_poly.entity_id
_entity_poly.type
_entity_poly.pdbx_seq_one_letter_code
_entity_poly.pdbx_strand_id
1 'polypeptide(L)' 'MFRIKKTEHTNKTFRLPVELVEKMEILAQNKGVSLNNLVIQCCEYALENIDSTSDENEIYKK' A
#
# COMPACT_ATOMS: atom_id res chain seq x y z
N MET A 1 -24.77 -18.97 1.53
CA MET A 1 -24.99 -17.93 2.55
C MET A 1 -24.15 -16.71 2.17
N PHE A 2 -24.76 -15.56 1.93
CA PHE A 2 -24.05 -14.33 1.53
C PHE A 2 -23.32 -13.75 2.75
N ARG A 3 -21.98 -13.75 2.72
CA ARG A 3 -21.14 -13.12 3.75
C ARG A 3 -20.63 -11.79 3.21
N ILE A 4 -21.15 -10.70 3.74
CA ILE A 4 -20.65 -9.35 3.45
C ILE A 4 -19.31 -9.19 4.18
N LYS A 5 -18.21 -9.15 3.43
CA LYS A 5 -16.91 -8.72 3.98
C LYS A 5 -16.92 -7.19 4.02
N LYS A 6 -16.84 -6.60 5.21
CA LYS A 6 -16.53 -5.17 5.35
C LYS A 6 -15.01 -5.03 5.35
N THR A 7 -14.48 -4.38 4.33
CA THR A 7 -13.08 -3.94 4.36
C THR A 7 -13.00 -2.73 5.28
N GLU A 8 -12.40 -2.91 6.45
CA GLU A 8 -12.18 -1.81 7.40
C GLU A 8 -10.95 -1.02 6.97
N HIS A 9 -11.12 0.29 6.78
CA HIS A 9 -10.03 1.20 6.47
C HIS A 9 -9.75 2.08 7.69
N THR A 10 -8.48 2.26 8.04
CA THR A 10 -8.05 3.17 9.11
C THR A 10 -7.22 4.30 8.51
N ASN A 11 -7.54 5.55 8.85
CA ASN A 11 -6.74 6.69 8.43
C ASN A 11 -5.40 6.71 9.18
N LYS A 12 -4.30 6.79 8.41
CA LYS A 12 -2.94 6.97 8.92
C LYS A 12 -2.26 8.10 8.15
N THR A 13 -1.54 8.96 8.86
CA THR A 13 -0.83 10.11 8.26
C THR A 13 0.67 9.83 8.26
N PHE A 14 1.27 9.84 7.06
CA PHE A 14 2.71 9.71 6.87
C PHE A 14 3.28 10.99 6.26
N ARG A 15 4.55 11.28 6.56
CA ARG A 15 5.29 12.36 5.89
C ARG A 15 6.13 11.73 4.78
N LEU A 16 5.90 12.17 3.55
CA LEU A 16 6.61 11.69 2.35
C LEU A 16 7.40 12.87 1.75
N PRO A 17 8.54 12.60 1.07
CA PRO A 17 9.22 13.61 0.29
C PRO A 17 8.31 14.19 -0.80
N VAL A 18 8.38 15.51 -1.00
CA VAL A 18 7.51 16.22 -1.96
C VAL A 18 7.64 15.64 -3.37
N GLU A 19 8.89 15.45 -3.83
CA GLU A 19 9.17 14.89 -5.15
C GLU A 19 8.59 13.48 -5.37
N LEU A 20 8.46 12.69 -4.29
CA LEU A 20 7.87 11.36 -4.37
C LEU A 20 6.36 11.46 -4.56
N VAL A 21 5.70 12.34 -3.79
CA VAL A 21 4.25 12.55 -3.88
C VAL A 21 3.89 13.05 -5.28
N GLU A 22 4.62 14.03 -5.82
CA GLU A 22 4.38 14.55 -7.17
C GLU A 22 4.47 13.45 -8.24
N LYS A 23 5.50 12.60 -8.18
CA LYS A 23 5.66 11.46 -9.10
C LYS A 23 4.50 10.48 -8.99
N MET A 24 4.05 10.20 -7.76
CA MET A 24 2.92 9.30 -7.52
C MET A 24 1.60 9.89 -8.00
N GLU A 25 1.37 11.20 -7.84
CA GLU A 25 0.17 11.89 -8.34
C GLU A 25 0.10 11.84 -9.87
N ILE A 26 1.21 12.13 -10.56
CA ILE A 26 1.29 12.02 -12.03
C ILE A 26 1.01 10.57 -12.47
N LEU A 27 1.59 9.58 -11.80
CA LEU A 27 1.34 8.17 -12.09
C LEU A 27 -0.12 7.77 -11.87
N ALA A 28 -0.71 8.20 -10.76
CA ALA A 28 -2.09 7.93 -10.40
C ALA A 28 -3.05 8.53 -11.44
N GLN A 29 -2.82 9.79 -11.84
CA GLN A 29 -3.59 10.46 -12.89
C GLN A 29 -3.49 9.74 -14.23
N ASN A 30 -2.27 9.38 -14.66
CA ASN A 30 -2.05 8.66 -15.92
C ASN A 30 -2.71 7.28 -15.95
N LYS A 31 -2.81 6.62 -14.80
CA LYS A 31 -3.44 5.29 -14.65
C LYS A 31 -4.93 5.37 -14.30
N GLY A 32 -5.48 6.57 -14.10
CA GLY A 32 -6.89 6.76 -13.72
C GLY A 32 -7.24 6.19 -12.35
N VAL A 33 -6.28 6.14 -11.42
CA VAL A 33 -6.48 5.64 -10.04
C VAL A 33 -6.31 6.77 -9.03
N SER A 34 -6.89 6.63 -7.84
CA SER A 34 -6.63 7.57 -6.75
C SER A 34 -5.24 7.33 -6.14
N LEU A 35 -4.64 8.40 -5.60
CA LEU A 35 -3.36 8.31 -4.91
C LEU A 35 -3.41 7.28 -3.76
N ASN A 36 -4.52 7.23 -3.02
CA ASN A 36 -4.73 6.24 -1.97
C ASN A 36 -4.72 4.80 -2.51
N ASN A 37 -5.41 4.55 -3.63
CA ASN A 37 -5.43 3.23 -4.26
C ASN A 37 -4.04 2.82 -4.79
N LEU A 38 -3.26 3.78 -5.28
CA LEU A 38 -1.88 3.55 -5.69
C LEU A 38 -0.99 3.21 -4.48
N VAL A 39 -1.11 3.97 -3.39
CA VAL A 39 -0.33 3.73 -2.15
C VAL A 39 -0.62 2.34 -1.58
N ILE A 40 -1.88 1.92 -1.52
CA ILE A 40 -2.26 0.58 -1.04
C ILE A 40 -1.57 -0.50 -1.87
N GLN A 41 -1.67 -0.44 -3.21
CA GLN A 41 -1.04 -1.41 -4.09
C GLN A 41 0.49 -1.42 -3.98
N CYS A 42 1.12 -0.24 -3.85
CA CYS A 42 2.55 -0.15 -3.62
C CYS A 42 2.96 -0.84 -2.31
N CYS A 43 2.20 -0.64 -1.23
CA CYS A 43 2.45 -1.27 0.06
C CYS A 43 2.23 -2.80 -0.01
N GLU A 44 1.13 -3.26 -0.61
CA GLU A 44 0.85 -4.69 -0.77
C GLU A 44 1.94 -5.38 -1.60
N TYR A 45 2.33 -4.77 -2.73
CA TYR A 45 3.42 -5.28 -3.56
C TYR A 45 4.74 -5.33 -2.78
N ALA A 46 5.09 -4.25 -2.08
CA ALA A 46 6.33 -4.21 -1.30
C ALA A 46 6.34 -5.29 -0.21
N LEU A 47 5.23 -5.47 0.51
CA LEU A 47 5.10 -6.51 1.55
C LEU A 47 5.21 -7.92 0.97
N GLU A 48 4.53 -8.22 -0.14
CA GLU A 48 4.59 -9.54 -0.79
C GLU A 48 5.99 -9.85 -1.37
N ASN A 49 6.71 -8.82 -1.82
CA ASN A 49 8.04 -9.00 -2.41
C ASN A 49 9.19 -8.91 -1.39
N ILE A 50 8.94 -8.42 -0.17
CA ILE A 50 9.95 -8.38 0.92
C ILE A 50 10.39 -9.80 1.31
N ASP A 51 9.46 -10.76 1.34
CA ASP A 51 9.74 -12.16 1.72
C ASP A 51 10.66 -12.91 0.72
N SER A 52 10.91 -12.33 -0.46
CA SER A 52 11.74 -12.99 -1.50
C SER A 52 13.24 -12.70 -1.40
N THR A 53 13.68 -11.84 -0.48
CA THR A 53 15.09 -11.36 -0.48
C THR A 53 15.86 -11.46 0.82
N SER A 54 15.30 -11.74 1.99
CA SER A 54 16.07 -12.04 3.21
C SER A 54 15.22 -12.70 4.30
N ASP A 55 15.77 -13.73 4.94
CA ASP A 55 15.34 -14.34 6.19
C ASP A 55 14.89 -13.31 7.26
N GLU A 56 13.60 -13.01 7.39
CA GLU A 56 13.03 -12.39 8.61
C GLU A 56 11.64 -12.97 8.94
N ASN A 57 11.62 -14.28 9.21
CA ASN A 57 10.52 -14.95 9.90
C ASN A 57 10.46 -14.56 11.39
N GLU A 58 10.09 -13.33 11.77
CA GLU A 58 9.79 -13.06 13.20
C GLU A 58 8.84 -11.89 13.54
N ILE A 59 8.01 -11.36 12.63
CA ILE A 59 7.19 -10.17 12.97
C ILE A 59 5.67 -10.45 13.17
N TYR A 60 5.13 -11.61 12.80
CA TYR A 60 3.67 -11.89 12.96
C TYR A 60 3.31 -13.07 13.88
N LYS A 61 4.04 -13.25 14.98
CA LYS A 61 3.48 -13.92 16.17
C LYS A 61 2.98 -12.87 17.16
N LYS A 62 1.75 -12.40 16.99
CA LYS A 62 0.99 -11.79 18.09
C LYS A 62 -0.50 -12.00 17.93
#